data_AF-A0A1M4XMF3-F1
#
_entry.id   AF-A0A1M4XMF3-F1
#
_cell.length_a   1.000
_cell.length_b   1.000
_cell.length_c   1.000
_cell.angle_alpha   90.00
_cell.angle_beta   90.00
_cell.angle_gamma   90.00
#
_symmetry.space_group_name_H-M   'P 1'
#
loop_
_entity.id
_entity.type
_entity.pdbx_description
1 polymer ?
#
loop_
_entity_poly.entity_id
_entity_poly.type
_entity_poly.pdbx_seq_one_letter_code
_entity_poly.pdbx_strand_id
1 'polypeptide(L)'
;MRFILLVVALSFSCLTQASNPLMQRDYWKSKPELKQLKAEINRGHDATALNQHGFDALTWAILENANFEVLDYLIQLEGNTIDKLTHDGRTYLFWAVYKNNLKFSEQLIKMGAKVNLVDDTGHTPVTFAAVGGTINPSLYELLKANGANLKKPHRSGAQVHLLLMPSIKQINDLNYFLDQGLSLKAKDHQGNTAIHYAAKKGNLSIIEYLVEKGLKVKAINENNETALFFAARGARGHTNDLKFFKHLIDLGLDPLQRNSQDQTILHPLAARSNQVDLITWLVEKGLEPQLKDQNKHTPLWYAAKHNSANVVKTLLQYNSNQENYNDKLQPLLEVATRYNSAEIVKLLLDSESLESEKMGTNPRLGHQLFQSNKDLKAKYELLKSLIEYDTIDEDGNTLFHLAVEAKDSFLVNIAHQHGVPLNQKNKEGLTPLQLAVMTFKSTDPIKQLIQYGAKTDVKTDFGESLYDLAQQNEELTNDSINFLKS
;
A
#
# COMPACT_ATOMS: atom_id res chain seq x y z
N MET A 1 -62.04 -41.03 2.46
CA MET A 1 -61.14 -40.09 3.19
C MET A 1 -59.86 -39.95 2.41
N ARG A 2 -59.63 -38.78 1.78
CA ARG A 2 -58.37 -38.42 1.12
C ARG A 2 -57.59 -37.57 2.13
N PHE A 3 -56.44 -38.05 2.60
CA PHE A 3 -55.50 -37.23 3.38
C PHE A 3 -54.50 -36.60 2.40
N ILE A 4 -54.57 -35.28 2.29
CA ILE A 4 -53.61 -34.45 1.56
C ILE A 4 -52.47 -34.18 2.54
N LEU A 5 -51.28 -34.75 2.27
CA LEU A 5 -50.05 -34.38 2.97
C LEU A 5 -49.49 -33.12 2.29
N LEU A 6 -49.63 -31.99 2.96
CA LEU A 6 -49.07 -30.70 2.52
C LEU A 6 -47.58 -30.69 2.87
N VAL A 7 -46.72 -30.92 1.88
CA VAL A 7 -45.27 -30.73 2.03
C VAL A 7 -44.99 -29.22 1.98
N VAL A 8 -44.74 -28.62 3.14
CA VAL A 8 -44.21 -27.25 3.22
C VAL A 8 -42.73 -27.31 2.84
N ALA A 9 -42.44 -27.01 1.58
CA ALA A 9 -41.08 -26.72 1.14
C ALA A 9 -40.68 -25.35 1.70
N LEU A 10 -39.97 -25.35 2.84
CA LEU A 10 -39.22 -24.19 3.31
C LEU A 10 -38.04 -23.98 2.35
N SER A 11 -38.27 -23.21 1.30
CA SER A 11 -37.19 -22.67 0.48
C SER A 11 -36.42 -21.65 1.33
N PHE A 12 -35.33 -22.07 1.95
CA PHE A 12 -34.28 -21.14 2.34
C PHE A 12 -33.69 -20.58 1.06
N SER A 13 -34.23 -19.45 0.60
CA SER A 13 -33.49 -18.59 -0.30
C SER A 13 -32.26 -18.12 0.49
N CYS A 14 -31.11 -18.73 0.19
CA CYS A 14 -29.83 -18.16 0.51
C CYS A 14 -29.78 -16.80 -0.20
N LEU A 15 -30.24 -15.76 0.49
CA LEU A 15 -29.95 -14.39 0.13
C LEU A 15 -28.44 -14.29 0.32
N THR A 16 -27.70 -14.50 -0.76
CA THR A 16 -26.38 -13.90 -0.90
C THR A 16 -26.58 -12.44 -0.52
N GLN A 17 -26.03 -12.03 0.62
CA GLN A 17 -26.15 -10.65 1.07
C GLN A 17 -25.59 -9.79 -0.05
N ALA A 18 -26.48 -9.10 -0.78
CA ALA A 18 -26.07 -8.27 -1.90
C ALA A 18 -25.00 -7.31 -1.38
N SER A 19 -23.87 -7.24 -2.07
CA SER A 19 -22.78 -6.34 -1.69
C SER A 19 -23.35 -4.94 -1.51
N ASN A 20 -23.18 -4.37 -0.31
CA ASN A 20 -23.74 -3.06 0.03
C ASN A 20 -23.19 -2.02 -0.97
N PRO A 21 -24.02 -1.45 -1.87
CA PRO A 21 -23.55 -0.53 -2.90
C PRO A 21 -23.00 0.77 -2.29
N LEU A 22 -23.43 1.14 -1.09
CA LEU A 22 -22.94 2.33 -0.39
C LEU A 22 -21.48 2.19 0.05
N MET A 23 -20.97 0.95 0.14
CA MET A 23 -19.56 0.66 0.42
C MET A 23 -18.68 0.68 -0.84
N GLN A 24 -19.29 0.80 -2.02
CA GLN A 24 -18.60 0.79 -3.30
C GLN A 24 -18.35 2.21 -3.77
N ARG A 25 -17.09 2.54 -4.05
CA ARG A 25 -16.69 3.87 -4.53
C ARG A 25 -17.40 4.27 -5.83
N ASP A 26 -17.70 3.32 -6.71
CA ASP A 26 -18.35 3.57 -8.00
C ASP A 26 -19.81 4.04 -7.86
N TYR A 27 -20.51 3.63 -6.80
CA TYR A 27 -21.83 4.18 -6.48
C TYR A 27 -21.74 5.70 -6.30
N TRP A 28 -20.75 6.18 -5.53
CA TRP A 28 -20.57 7.61 -5.26
C TRP A 28 -20.03 8.40 -6.46
N LYS A 29 -19.22 7.78 -7.32
CA LYS A 29 -18.81 8.39 -8.60
C LYS A 29 -19.99 8.72 -9.51
N SER A 30 -21.08 7.95 -9.42
CA SER A 30 -22.30 8.22 -10.20
C SER A 30 -23.05 9.47 -9.72
N LYS A 31 -22.64 10.07 -8.59
CA LYS A 31 -23.26 11.23 -7.93
C LYS A 31 -24.76 11.00 -7.66
N PRO A 32 -25.10 10.00 -6.84
CA PRO A 32 -26.49 9.65 -6.59
C PRO A 32 -27.23 10.83 -5.95
N GLU A 33 -28.47 11.03 -6.38
CA GLU A 33 -29.36 12.00 -5.74
C GLU A 33 -29.83 11.47 -4.37
N LEU A 34 -30.28 12.38 -3.51
CA LEU A 34 -30.79 12.03 -2.17
C LEU A 34 -31.90 10.97 -2.22
N LYS A 35 -32.76 10.99 -3.26
CA LYS A 35 -33.81 9.99 -3.46
C LYS A 35 -33.23 8.59 -3.69
N GLN A 36 -32.16 8.48 -4.47
CA GLN A 36 -31.50 7.21 -4.77
C GLN A 36 -30.78 6.67 -3.54
N LEU A 37 -30.10 7.52 -2.77
CA LEU A 37 -29.49 7.14 -1.49
C LEU A 37 -30.54 6.59 -0.51
N LYS A 38 -31.64 7.33 -0.32
CA LYS A 38 -32.73 6.89 0.57
C LYS A 38 -33.32 5.55 0.11
N ALA A 39 -33.44 5.32 -1.20
CA ALA A 39 -33.89 4.05 -1.72
C ALA A 39 -32.94 2.90 -1.36
N GLU A 40 -31.61 3.10 -1.43
CA GLU A 40 -30.65 2.06 -1.01
C GLU A 40 -30.73 1.77 0.49
N ILE A 41 -30.82 2.80 1.33
CA ILE A 41 -30.96 2.63 2.79
C ILE A 41 -32.27 1.89 3.13
N ASN A 42 -33.37 2.24 2.46
CA ASN A 42 -34.66 1.55 2.63
C ASN A 42 -34.64 0.08 2.18
N ARG A 43 -33.69 -0.32 1.32
CA ARG A 43 -33.46 -1.73 0.98
C ARG A 43 -32.63 -2.49 2.02
N GLY A 44 -32.26 -1.83 3.13
CA GLY A 44 -31.49 -2.44 4.23
C GLY A 44 -29.98 -2.28 4.10
N HIS A 45 -29.50 -1.45 3.16
CA HIS A 45 -28.06 -1.18 3.04
C HIS A 45 -27.61 -0.17 4.10
N ASP A 46 -26.72 -0.59 4.99
CA ASP A 46 -26.18 0.26 6.05
C ASP A 46 -25.29 1.38 5.46
N ALA A 47 -25.59 2.63 5.80
CA ALA A 47 -24.82 3.80 5.38
C ALA A 47 -23.80 4.26 6.44
N THR A 48 -23.78 3.63 7.60
CA THR A 48 -23.02 4.06 8.78
C THR A 48 -21.98 3.03 9.20
N ALA A 49 -22.14 1.74 8.91
CA ALA A 49 -21.09 0.77 9.20
C ALA A 49 -19.77 1.09 8.46
N LEU A 50 -18.65 0.94 9.17
CA LEU A 50 -17.32 0.97 8.57
C LEU A 50 -17.05 -0.37 7.87
N ASN A 51 -16.46 -0.32 6.68
CA ASN A 51 -15.90 -1.51 6.06
C ASN A 51 -14.56 -1.92 6.72
N GLN A 52 -13.97 -3.03 6.28
CA GLN A 52 -12.69 -3.55 6.78
C GLN A 52 -11.50 -2.59 6.67
N HIS A 53 -11.62 -1.53 5.86
CA HIS A 53 -10.62 -0.49 5.69
C HIS A 53 -10.98 0.79 6.47
N GLY A 54 -12.03 0.79 7.28
CA GLY A 54 -12.44 1.95 8.06
C GLY A 54 -13.14 3.04 7.24
N PHE A 55 -13.75 2.72 6.10
CA PHE A 55 -14.57 3.67 5.32
C PHE A 55 -16.06 3.36 5.48
N ASP A 56 -16.88 4.39 5.64
CA ASP A 56 -18.34 4.32 5.56
C ASP A 56 -18.87 5.08 4.33
N ALA A 57 -20.21 5.09 4.17
CA ALA A 57 -20.88 5.75 3.05
C ALA A 57 -20.60 7.26 3.01
N LEU A 58 -20.62 7.94 4.16
CA LEU A 58 -20.34 9.38 4.24
C LEU A 58 -18.91 9.69 3.82
N THR A 59 -17.94 8.87 4.23
CA THR A 59 -16.55 9.05 3.81
C THR A 59 -16.41 8.94 2.29
N TRP A 60 -17.03 7.94 1.67
CA TRP A 60 -17.02 7.80 0.21
C TRP A 60 -17.75 8.95 -0.48
N ALA A 61 -18.90 9.38 0.05
CA ALA A 61 -19.66 10.52 -0.45
C ALA A 61 -18.83 11.81 -0.46
N ILE A 62 -18.08 12.07 0.62
CA ILE A 62 -17.15 13.21 0.69
C ILE A 62 -16.05 13.07 -0.37
N LEU A 63 -15.39 11.91 -0.44
CA LEU A 63 -14.26 11.66 -1.35
C LEU A 63 -14.63 11.82 -2.83
N GLU A 64 -15.87 11.47 -3.21
CA GLU A 64 -16.40 11.62 -4.57
C GLU A 64 -17.17 12.92 -4.80
N ASN A 65 -17.11 13.87 -3.86
CA ASN A 65 -17.78 15.17 -3.95
C ASN A 65 -19.29 15.05 -4.24
N ALA A 66 -20.00 14.22 -3.46
CA ALA A 66 -21.44 14.12 -3.52
C ALA A 66 -22.11 15.48 -3.21
N ASN A 67 -23.37 15.62 -3.65
CA ASN A 67 -24.15 16.84 -3.45
C ASN A 67 -24.30 17.14 -1.95
N PHE A 68 -24.40 18.43 -1.61
CA PHE A 68 -24.45 18.86 -0.21
C PHE A 68 -25.64 18.27 0.54
N GLU A 69 -26.81 18.15 -0.10
CA GLU A 69 -28.01 17.56 0.48
C GLU A 69 -27.82 16.07 0.86
N VAL A 70 -26.97 15.36 0.10
CA VAL A 70 -26.60 13.98 0.38
C VAL A 70 -25.67 13.90 1.59
N LEU A 71 -24.66 14.77 1.65
CA LEU A 71 -23.73 14.85 2.78
C LEU A 71 -24.46 15.26 4.07
N ASP A 72 -25.35 16.26 3.97
CA ASP A 72 -26.18 16.77 5.06
C ASP A 72 -27.11 15.69 5.62
N TYR A 73 -27.74 14.89 4.75
CA TYR A 73 -28.56 13.77 5.18
C TYR A 73 -27.73 12.68 5.86
N LEU A 74 -26.57 12.31 5.29
CA LEU A 74 -25.73 11.23 5.82
C LEU A 74 -25.13 11.56 7.20
N ILE A 75 -24.72 12.81 7.46
CA ILE A 75 -24.16 13.21 8.76
C ILE A 75 -25.22 13.23 9.88
N GLN A 76 -26.51 13.28 9.52
CA GLN A 76 -27.62 13.25 10.48
C GLN A 76 -28.09 11.82 10.82
N LEU A 77 -27.55 10.78 10.16
CA LEU A 77 -27.90 9.39 10.46
C LEU A 77 -27.33 8.97 11.83
N GLU A 78 -28.14 8.26 12.62
CA GLU A 78 -27.69 7.63 13.85
C GLU A 78 -26.52 6.67 13.56
N GLY A 79 -25.41 6.81 14.30
CA GLY A 79 -24.16 6.10 14.05
C GLY A 79 -23.07 6.91 13.33
N ASN A 80 -23.42 8.03 12.69
CA ASN A 80 -22.46 8.98 12.11
C ASN A 80 -22.19 10.15 13.06
N THR A 81 -21.59 9.86 14.22
CA THR A 81 -21.16 10.93 15.14
C THR A 81 -20.18 11.89 14.47
N ILE A 82 -20.22 13.18 14.81
CA ILE A 82 -19.46 14.22 14.11
C ILE A 82 -17.94 13.96 14.06
N ASP A 83 -17.38 13.44 15.16
CA ASP A 83 -15.96 13.06 15.27
C ASP A 83 -15.73 11.55 15.12
N LYS A 84 -16.60 10.82 14.42
CA LYS A 84 -16.42 9.39 14.18
C LYS A 84 -15.06 9.15 13.50
N LEU A 85 -14.31 8.19 14.01
CA LEU A 85 -13.03 7.79 13.44
C LEU A 85 -13.26 6.83 12.26
N THR A 86 -12.63 7.16 11.14
CA THR A 86 -12.62 6.40 9.89
C THR A 86 -11.16 6.02 9.57
N HIS A 87 -10.86 5.62 8.33
CA HIS A 87 -9.54 5.19 7.88
C HIS A 87 -8.40 6.12 8.37
N ASP A 88 -7.37 5.51 8.99
CA ASP A 88 -6.24 6.15 9.69
C ASP A 88 -6.63 7.10 10.84
N GLY A 89 -7.75 6.86 11.53
CA GLY A 89 -8.17 7.69 12.67
C GLY A 89 -8.68 9.08 12.26
N ARG A 90 -9.18 9.23 11.03
CA ARG A 90 -9.66 10.51 10.47
C ARG A 90 -11.15 10.72 10.74
N THR A 91 -11.55 11.95 11.02
CA THR A 91 -12.97 12.34 11.09
C THR A 91 -13.49 12.83 9.74
N TYR A 92 -14.81 13.04 9.61
CA TYR A 92 -15.40 13.63 8.40
C TYR A 92 -14.82 15.00 8.04
N LEU A 93 -14.37 15.78 9.03
CA LEU A 93 -13.73 17.07 8.78
C LEU A 93 -12.42 16.91 8.01
N PHE A 94 -11.61 15.88 8.30
CA PHE A 94 -10.38 15.59 7.55
C PHE A 94 -10.69 15.39 6.06
N TRP A 95 -11.69 14.57 5.76
CA TRP A 95 -12.07 14.28 4.37
C TRP A 95 -12.66 15.51 3.68
N ALA A 96 -13.48 16.30 4.38
CA ALA A 96 -14.10 17.50 3.82
C ALA A 96 -13.04 18.56 3.44
N VAL A 97 -12.03 18.79 4.29
CA VAL A 97 -10.96 19.76 4.02
C VAL A 97 -9.97 19.25 2.96
N TYR A 98 -9.71 17.94 2.94
CA TYR A 98 -8.92 17.28 1.89
C TYR A 98 -9.55 17.45 0.50
N LYS A 99 -10.89 17.43 0.43
CA LYS A 99 -11.65 17.64 -0.81
C LYS A 99 -11.96 19.11 -1.11
N ASN A 100 -11.45 20.04 -0.31
CA ASN A 100 -11.75 21.47 -0.42
C ASN A 100 -13.26 21.79 -0.37
N ASN A 101 -14.05 20.98 0.36
CA ASN A 101 -15.48 21.19 0.50
C ASN A 101 -15.76 22.19 1.63
N LEU A 102 -15.64 23.48 1.33
CA LEU A 102 -15.81 24.57 2.30
C LEU A 102 -17.18 24.54 2.98
N LYS A 103 -18.25 24.38 2.18
CA LYS A 103 -19.63 24.39 2.67
C LYS A 103 -19.89 23.28 3.68
N PHE A 104 -19.46 22.05 3.39
CA PHE A 104 -19.63 20.93 4.30
C PHE A 104 -18.67 21.01 5.50
N SER A 105 -17.45 21.52 5.31
CA SER A 105 -16.52 21.78 6.44
C SER A 105 -17.12 22.79 7.43
N GLU A 106 -17.75 23.86 6.94
CA GLU A 106 -18.44 24.84 7.77
C GLU A 106 -19.60 24.22 8.55
N GLN A 107 -20.40 23.36 7.90
CA GLN A 107 -21.46 22.63 8.56
C GLN A 107 -20.92 21.72 9.68
N LEU A 108 -19.91 20.90 9.39
CA LEU A 108 -19.32 19.99 10.39
C LEU A 108 -18.81 20.77 11.62
N ILE A 109 -18.15 21.91 11.40
CA ILE A 109 -17.66 22.77 12.47
C ILE A 109 -18.81 23.38 13.27
N LYS A 110 -19.88 23.85 12.61
CA LYS A 110 -21.11 24.32 13.29
C LYS A 110 -21.76 23.23 14.15
N MET A 111 -21.67 21.97 13.71
CA MET A 111 -22.14 20.79 14.46
C MET A 111 -21.16 20.35 15.56
N GLY A 112 -20.04 21.04 15.75
CA GLY A 112 -19.08 20.78 16.84
C GLY A 112 -17.88 19.91 16.47
N ALA A 113 -17.57 19.73 15.19
CA ALA A 113 -16.40 18.94 14.76
C ALA A 113 -15.10 19.51 15.33
N LYS A 114 -14.25 18.63 15.87
CA LYS A 114 -12.94 19.03 16.41
C LYS A 114 -11.95 19.34 15.30
N VAL A 115 -11.46 20.58 15.27
CA VAL A 115 -10.52 21.06 14.22
C VAL A 115 -9.05 20.74 14.47
N ASN A 116 -8.70 20.20 15.65
CA ASN A 116 -7.32 20.01 16.10
C ASN A 116 -6.93 18.54 16.36
N LEU A 117 -7.81 17.59 16.03
CA LEU A 117 -7.51 16.16 16.13
C LEU A 117 -6.26 15.82 15.31
N VAL A 118 -5.57 14.76 15.70
CA VAL A 118 -4.40 14.24 15.01
C VAL A 118 -4.73 12.80 14.60
N ASP A 119 -4.62 12.53 13.31
CA ASP A 119 -4.85 11.19 12.75
C ASP A 119 -3.65 10.26 13.06
N ASP A 120 -3.79 8.97 12.74
CA ASP A 120 -2.77 7.95 13.07
C ASP A 120 -1.43 8.24 12.36
N THR A 121 -1.49 8.92 11.22
CA THR A 121 -0.32 9.34 10.43
C THR A 121 0.32 10.64 10.93
N GLY A 122 -0.31 11.34 11.87
CA GLY A 122 0.23 12.57 12.47
C GLY A 122 -0.25 13.86 11.81
N HIS A 123 -1.31 13.81 11.00
CA HIS A 123 -1.92 14.99 10.40
C HIS A 123 -3.01 15.59 11.29
N THR A 124 -3.06 16.92 11.36
CA THR A 124 -4.27 17.68 11.70
C THR A 124 -5.13 17.93 10.46
N PRO A 125 -6.42 18.33 10.58
CA PRO A 125 -7.22 18.76 9.44
C PRO A 125 -6.51 19.79 8.55
N VAL A 126 -5.80 20.76 9.15
CA VAL A 126 -4.99 21.75 8.41
C VAL A 126 -3.91 21.09 7.56
N THR A 127 -3.09 20.22 8.16
CA THR A 127 -1.99 19.59 7.41
C THR A 127 -2.48 18.53 6.42
N PHE A 128 -3.64 17.92 6.68
CA PHE A 128 -4.26 16.94 5.77
C PHE A 128 -4.88 17.62 4.54
N ALA A 129 -5.49 18.79 4.71
CA ALA A 129 -5.89 19.64 3.58
C ALA A 129 -4.68 19.97 2.69
N ALA A 130 -3.55 20.35 3.31
CA ALA A 130 -2.34 20.70 2.60
C ALA A 130 -1.70 19.53 1.83
N VAL A 131 -1.60 18.33 2.42
CA VAL A 131 -1.05 17.16 1.72
C VAL A 131 -1.96 16.71 0.56
N GLY A 132 -3.26 16.99 0.65
CA GLY A 132 -4.20 16.85 -0.47
C GLY A 132 -4.04 17.87 -1.58
N GLY A 133 -3.25 18.93 -1.36
CA GLY A 133 -3.07 20.03 -2.30
C GLY A 133 -4.18 21.07 -2.26
N THR A 134 -4.97 21.13 -1.18
CA THR A 134 -6.02 22.14 -1.02
C THR A 134 -5.42 23.53 -0.80
N ILE A 135 -5.47 24.36 -1.84
CA ILE A 135 -5.06 25.76 -1.82
C ILE A 135 -6.33 26.62 -1.82
N ASN A 136 -6.86 26.89 -0.63
CA ASN A 136 -8.05 27.72 -0.44
C ASN A 136 -7.95 28.52 0.87
N PRO A 137 -7.54 29.80 0.81
CA PRO A 137 -7.41 30.64 1.99
C PRO A 137 -8.68 30.68 2.87
N SER A 138 -9.88 30.72 2.27
CA SER A 138 -11.15 30.74 3.01
C SER A 138 -11.36 29.49 3.87
N LEU A 139 -10.89 28.32 3.41
CA LEU A 139 -10.94 27.08 4.18
C LEU A 139 -9.98 27.12 5.37
N TYR A 140 -8.77 27.64 5.18
CA TYR A 140 -7.80 27.77 6.27
C TYR A 140 -8.21 28.84 7.28
N GLU A 141 -8.83 29.94 6.84
CA GLU A 141 -9.40 30.94 7.74
C GLU A 141 -10.60 30.38 8.52
N LEU A 142 -11.48 29.58 7.89
CA LEU A 142 -12.53 28.86 8.61
C LEU A 142 -11.95 27.98 9.73
N LEU A 143 -10.92 27.18 9.43
CA LEU A 143 -10.29 26.31 10.43
C LEU A 143 -9.63 27.13 11.55
N LYS A 144 -8.88 28.17 11.19
CA LYS A 144 -8.18 29.05 12.13
C LYS A 144 -9.14 29.81 13.04
N ALA A 145 -10.23 30.35 12.50
CA ALA A 145 -11.27 31.04 13.26
C ALA A 145 -11.95 30.13 14.30
N ASN A 146 -11.91 28.81 14.08
CA ASN A 146 -12.44 27.80 15.00
C ASN A 146 -11.34 27.12 15.83
N GLY A 147 -10.16 27.75 15.94
CA GLY A 147 -9.09 27.35 16.86
C GLY A 147 -8.02 26.44 16.26
N ALA A 148 -8.00 26.21 14.95
CA ALA A 148 -6.92 25.45 14.33
C ALA A 148 -5.61 26.25 14.29
N ASN A 149 -4.49 25.59 14.63
CA ASN A 149 -3.16 26.21 14.56
C ASN A 149 -2.48 25.92 13.22
N LEU A 150 -2.40 26.92 12.34
CA LEU A 150 -1.72 26.79 11.03
C LEU A 150 -0.22 26.52 11.10
N LYS A 151 0.42 26.87 12.23
CA LYS A 151 1.85 26.65 12.46
C LYS A 151 2.15 25.29 13.10
N LYS A 152 1.12 24.56 13.56
CA LYS A 152 1.31 23.21 14.11
C LYS A 152 1.75 22.28 12.97
N PRO A 153 2.97 21.73 13.02
CA PRO A 153 3.46 20.88 11.95
C PRO A 153 2.82 19.50 12.01
N HIS A 154 2.91 18.77 10.89
CA HIS A 154 2.79 17.32 10.84
C HIS A 154 3.85 16.66 11.74
N ARG A 155 3.67 15.38 12.13
CA ARG A 155 4.64 14.62 12.96
C ARG A 155 6.09 14.68 12.45
N SER A 156 6.30 14.77 11.14
CA SER A 156 7.62 14.92 10.53
C SER A 156 8.26 16.31 10.72
N GLY A 157 7.57 17.27 11.33
CA GLY A 157 8.00 18.68 11.43
C GLY A 157 7.56 19.55 10.24
N ALA A 158 6.92 18.97 9.22
CA ALA A 158 6.49 19.71 8.04
C ALA A 158 5.28 20.61 8.34
N GLN A 159 5.45 21.91 8.16
CA GLN A 159 4.36 22.88 8.28
C GLN A 159 3.49 22.90 7.01
N VAL A 160 2.28 23.46 7.14
CA VAL A 160 1.25 23.49 6.08
C VAL A 160 1.77 23.97 4.72
N HIS A 161 2.58 25.05 4.70
CA HIS A 161 3.13 25.59 3.46
C HIS A 161 4.16 24.66 2.80
N LEU A 162 5.00 23.94 3.56
CA LEU A 162 5.93 22.95 2.99
C LEU A 162 5.16 21.80 2.32
N LEU A 163 4.09 21.33 2.95
CA LEU A 163 3.23 20.27 2.41
C LEU A 163 2.50 20.68 1.12
N LEU A 164 2.23 21.97 0.94
CA LEU A 164 1.57 22.51 -0.26
C LEU A 164 2.50 22.66 -1.46
N MET A 165 3.82 22.77 -1.27
CA MET A 165 4.79 23.04 -2.35
C MET A 165 4.61 22.18 -3.62
N PRO A 166 4.32 20.86 -3.55
CA PRO A 166 4.07 20.06 -4.75
C PRO A 166 2.82 20.48 -5.55
N SER A 167 1.87 21.19 -4.93
CA SER A 167 0.54 21.50 -5.50
C SER A 167 0.34 22.98 -5.80
N ILE A 168 1.26 23.86 -5.38
CA ILE A 168 1.20 25.30 -5.65
C ILE A 168 1.15 25.55 -7.16
N LYS A 169 0.17 26.34 -7.61
CA LYS A 169 -0.01 26.64 -9.05
C LYS A 169 0.61 27.98 -9.40
N GLN A 170 0.51 28.95 -8.50
CA GLN A 170 1.02 30.30 -8.66
C GLN A 170 1.76 30.73 -7.40
N ILE A 171 2.79 31.56 -7.54
CA ILE A 171 3.56 32.08 -6.40
C ILE A 171 2.64 32.73 -5.36
N ASN A 172 1.59 33.44 -5.81
CA ASN A 172 0.64 34.11 -4.92
C ASN A 172 -0.16 33.15 -4.01
N ASP A 173 -0.26 31.87 -4.36
CA ASP A 173 -0.89 30.85 -3.50
C ASP A 173 -0.13 30.69 -2.16
N LEU A 174 1.15 31.08 -2.12
CA LEU A 174 1.96 31.06 -0.90
C LEU A 174 1.74 32.30 -0.04
N ASN A 175 1.39 33.45 -0.62
CA ASN A 175 1.37 34.73 0.09
C ASN A 175 0.49 34.67 1.34
N TYR A 176 -0.71 34.10 1.24
CA TYR A 176 -1.58 33.89 2.38
C TYR A 176 -0.84 33.20 3.55
N PHE A 177 -0.14 32.10 3.29
CA PHE A 177 0.58 31.36 4.33
C PHE A 177 1.78 32.13 4.88
N LEU A 178 2.49 32.88 4.03
CA LEU A 178 3.60 33.74 4.45
C LEU A 178 3.12 34.88 5.34
N ASP A 179 1.96 35.47 5.03
CA ASP A 179 1.31 36.52 5.83
C ASP A 179 0.83 35.98 7.20
N GLN A 180 0.54 34.67 7.30
CA GLN A 180 0.32 34.00 8.58
C GLN A 180 1.62 33.76 9.38
N GLY A 181 2.77 34.23 8.89
CA GLY A 181 4.07 34.13 9.54
C GLY A 181 4.73 32.76 9.40
N LEU A 182 4.43 32.02 8.33
CA LEU A 182 5.14 30.80 7.95
C LEU A 182 6.38 31.18 7.11
N SER A 183 7.53 30.58 7.41
CA SER A 183 8.81 30.97 6.78
C SER A 183 9.16 30.08 5.60
N LEU A 184 9.51 30.66 4.44
CA LEU A 184 10.09 29.91 3.31
C LEU A 184 11.37 29.13 3.69
N LYS A 185 12.09 29.57 4.75
CA LYS A 185 13.30 28.91 5.24
C LYS A 185 13.01 27.78 6.24
N ALA A 186 11.74 27.49 6.53
CA ALA A 186 11.37 26.39 7.41
C ALA A 186 11.91 25.06 6.87
N LYS A 187 12.26 24.19 7.81
CA LYS A 187 12.66 22.82 7.56
C LYS A 187 11.81 21.90 8.42
N ASP A 188 11.55 20.70 7.90
CA ASP A 188 10.99 19.63 8.72
C ASP A 188 12.07 19.01 9.62
N HIS A 189 11.71 18.01 10.43
CA HIS A 189 12.64 17.35 11.36
C HIS A 189 13.75 16.56 10.67
N GLN A 190 13.66 16.31 9.36
CA GLN A 190 14.71 15.66 8.57
C GLN A 190 15.57 16.69 7.81
N GLY A 191 15.35 17.99 8.04
CA GLY A 191 16.04 19.05 7.33
C GLY A 191 15.52 19.34 5.92
N ASN A 192 14.38 18.76 5.52
CA ASN A 192 13.79 18.97 4.20
C ASN A 192 13.28 20.41 4.06
N THR A 193 13.70 21.08 2.98
CA THR A 193 13.32 22.47 2.66
C THR A 193 12.14 22.53 1.68
N ALA A 194 11.56 23.73 1.48
CA ALA A 194 10.53 23.95 0.46
C ALA A 194 10.91 23.45 -0.95
N ILE A 195 12.19 23.55 -1.33
CA ILE A 195 12.70 23.06 -2.63
C ILE A 195 12.60 21.53 -2.72
N HIS A 196 12.89 20.80 -1.64
CA HIS A 196 12.73 19.33 -1.60
C HIS A 196 11.27 18.94 -1.84
N TYR A 197 10.33 19.59 -1.16
CA TYR A 197 8.90 19.32 -1.35
C TYR A 197 8.42 19.67 -2.75
N ALA A 198 8.77 20.85 -3.29
CA ALA A 198 8.38 21.29 -4.62
C ALA A 198 8.82 20.29 -5.71
N ALA A 199 10.01 19.69 -5.56
CA ALA A 199 10.55 18.72 -6.50
C ALA A 199 9.74 17.43 -6.63
N LYS A 200 8.93 17.02 -5.63
CA LYS A 200 8.12 15.79 -5.69
C LYS A 200 7.17 15.75 -6.89
N LYS A 201 6.60 16.91 -7.27
CA LYS A 201 5.73 17.05 -8.44
C LYS A 201 6.33 17.91 -9.55
N GLY A 202 7.63 18.18 -9.47
CA GLY A 202 8.32 18.87 -10.54
C GLY A 202 7.92 20.34 -10.67
N ASN A 203 7.57 20.97 -9.55
CA ASN A 203 7.05 22.35 -9.55
C ASN A 203 8.19 23.36 -9.79
N LEU A 204 8.63 23.44 -11.03
CA LEU A 204 9.83 24.16 -11.41
C LEU A 204 9.72 25.66 -11.14
N SER A 205 8.59 26.28 -11.49
CA SER A 205 8.36 27.71 -11.26
C SER A 205 8.49 28.09 -9.78
N ILE A 206 8.06 27.21 -8.88
CA ILE A 206 8.23 27.40 -7.44
C ILE A 206 9.67 27.18 -7.01
N ILE A 207 10.40 26.22 -7.59
CA ILE A 207 11.83 26.04 -7.29
C ILE A 207 12.62 27.29 -7.72
N GLU A 208 12.39 27.80 -8.93
CA GLU A 208 13.04 29.02 -9.44
C GLU A 208 12.74 30.22 -8.53
N TYR A 209 11.47 30.43 -8.17
CA TYR A 209 11.08 31.47 -7.21
C TYR A 209 11.79 31.33 -5.86
N LEU A 210 11.89 30.12 -5.32
CA LEU A 210 12.57 29.88 -4.05
C LEU A 210 14.07 30.21 -4.14
N VAL A 211 14.71 29.89 -5.27
CA VAL A 211 16.11 30.25 -5.55
C VAL A 211 16.29 31.76 -5.67
N GLU A 212 15.38 32.45 -6.36
CA GLU A 212 15.36 33.93 -6.42
C GLU A 212 15.19 34.56 -5.02
N LYS A 213 14.44 33.91 -4.12
CA LYS A 213 14.33 34.31 -2.71
C LYS A 213 15.53 33.90 -1.85
N GLY A 214 16.61 33.41 -2.47
CA GLY A 214 17.88 33.10 -1.81
C GLY A 214 17.92 31.74 -1.10
N LEU A 215 16.98 30.84 -1.37
CA LEU A 215 17.08 29.46 -0.88
C LEU A 215 18.13 28.71 -1.70
N LYS A 216 18.92 27.87 -1.02
CA LYS A 216 19.98 27.09 -1.66
C LYS A 216 19.38 25.90 -2.41
N VAL A 217 19.45 25.90 -3.73
CA VAL A 217 18.98 24.77 -4.57
C VAL A 217 19.72 23.47 -4.27
N LYS A 218 21.00 23.56 -3.88
CA LYS A 218 21.86 22.44 -3.49
C LYS A 218 21.75 22.08 -2.00
N ALA A 219 20.70 22.51 -1.32
CA ALA A 219 20.47 22.10 0.07
C ALA A 219 20.36 20.57 0.15
N ILE A 220 20.97 20.00 1.18
CA ILE A 220 20.82 18.60 1.55
C ILE A 220 20.04 18.47 2.85
N ASN A 221 19.25 17.42 2.95
CA ASN A 221 18.58 17.00 4.19
C ASN A 221 19.53 16.14 5.07
N GLU A 222 19.03 15.64 6.21
CA GLU A 222 19.80 14.81 7.14
C GLU A 222 20.25 13.46 6.54
N ASN A 223 19.60 13.02 5.46
CA ASN A 223 19.98 11.83 4.71
C ASN A 223 20.93 12.15 3.54
N ASN A 224 21.54 13.32 3.48
CA ASN A 224 22.34 13.78 2.34
C ASN A 224 21.57 13.77 1.01
N GLU A 225 20.26 13.93 1.03
CA GLU A 225 19.43 13.97 -0.18
C GLU A 225 19.24 15.40 -0.65
N THR A 226 19.37 15.62 -1.96
CA THR A 226 19.00 16.86 -2.65
C THR A 226 17.59 16.77 -3.21
N ALA A 227 17.13 17.86 -3.85
CA ALA A 227 15.87 17.89 -4.59
C ALA A 227 15.77 16.81 -5.70
N LEU A 228 16.89 16.32 -6.25
CA LEU A 228 16.88 15.25 -7.27
C LEU A 228 16.34 13.93 -6.71
N PHE A 229 16.61 13.59 -5.45
CA PHE A 229 16.06 12.38 -4.81
C PHE A 229 14.55 12.48 -4.60
N PHE A 230 14.06 13.68 -4.26
CA PHE A 230 12.62 13.94 -4.14
C PHE A 230 11.94 13.90 -5.50
N ALA A 231 12.58 14.44 -6.53
CA ALA A 231 12.13 14.36 -7.91
C ALA A 231 12.03 12.90 -8.40
N ALA A 232 13.04 12.09 -8.07
CA ALA A 232 13.12 10.67 -8.44
C ALA A 232 12.06 9.80 -7.75
N ARG A 233 11.74 10.08 -6.48
CA ARG A 233 10.64 9.40 -5.77
C ARG A 233 9.27 9.82 -6.29
N GLY A 234 9.14 11.04 -6.76
CA GLY A 234 7.89 11.60 -7.28
C GLY A 234 6.80 11.72 -6.21
N ALA A 235 5.55 11.66 -6.65
CA ALA A 235 4.37 11.58 -5.79
C ALA A 235 3.49 10.39 -6.20
N ARG A 236 2.43 10.10 -5.44
CA ARG A 236 1.49 9.04 -5.81
C ARG A 236 0.90 9.32 -7.19
N GLY A 237 1.09 8.40 -8.13
CA GLY A 237 0.61 8.52 -9.51
C GLY A 237 1.31 9.60 -10.35
N HIS A 238 2.44 10.15 -9.89
CA HIS A 238 3.18 11.20 -10.60
C HIS A 238 4.69 10.94 -10.60
N THR A 239 5.30 11.05 -11.77
CA THR A 239 6.75 11.00 -11.98
C THR A 239 7.17 12.22 -12.77
N ASN A 240 8.33 12.79 -12.45
CA ASN A 240 8.84 13.99 -13.14
C ASN A 240 9.57 13.61 -14.42
N ASP A 241 9.42 14.41 -15.48
CA ASP A 241 9.98 14.11 -16.79
C ASP A 241 11.48 14.43 -16.91
N LEU A 242 12.12 13.95 -17.99
CA LEU A 242 13.53 14.23 -18.29
C LEU A 242 13.85 15.73 -18.33
N LYS A 243 12.92 16.58 -18.80
CA LYS A 243 13.13 18.02 -18.88
C LYS A 243 13.30 18.62 -17.49
N PHE A 244 12.49 18.20 -16.54
CA PHE A 244 12.61 18.63 -15.14
C PHE A 244 13.96 18.23 -14.53
N PHE A 245 14.41 16.99 -14.74
CA PHE A 245 15.73 16.55 -14.24
C PHE A 245 16.88 17.34 -14.86
N LYS A 246 16.86 17.55 -16.18
CA LYS A 246 17.85 18.40 -16.87
C LYS A 246 17.91 19.79 -16.26
N HIS A 247 16.76 20.41 -16.03
CA HIS A 247 16.71 21.73 -15.44
C HIS A 247 17.29 21.77 -14.01
N LEU A 248 16.97 20.80 -13.15
CA LEU A 248 17.61 20.73 -11.82
C LEU A 248 19.13 20.59 -11.91
N ILE A 249 19.63 19.83 -12.88
CA ILE A 249 21.06 19.67 -13.11
C ILE A 249 21.68 20.97 -13.65
N ASP A 250 20.97 21.71 -14.51
CA ASP A 250 21.39 23.03 -15.00
C ASP A 250 21.43 24.09 -13.88
N LEU A 251 20.56 23.96 -12.86
CA LEU A 251 20.66 24.72 -11.60
C LEU A 251 21.85 24.29 -10.71
N GLY A 252 22.64 23.32 -11.17
CA GLY A 252 23.90 22.88 -10.57
C GLY A 252 23.77 21.75 -9.54
N LEU A 253 22.65 21.02 -9.51
CA LEU A 253 22.55 19.80 -8.71
C LEU A 253 23.36 18.68 -9.38
N ASP A 254 24.19 18.00 -8.59
CA ASP A 254 24.98 16.86 -9.07
C ASP A 254 24.12 15.59 -9.08
N PRO A 255 23.84 14.98 -10.25
CA PRO A 255 23.11 13.72 -10.31
C PRO A 255 23.88 12.56 -9.68
N LEU A 256 25.22 12.60 -9.65
CA LEU A 256 26.09 11.52 -9.16
C LEU A 256 26.12 11.43 -7.62
N GLN A 257 25.57 12.42 -6.92
CA GLN A 257 25.56 12.44 -5.46
C GLN A 257 24.84 11.22 -4.88
N ARG A 258 25.45 10.62 -3.86
CA ARG A 258 24.86 9.52 -3.07
C ARG A 258 24.28 10.06 -1.76
N ASN A 259 23.17 9.49 -1.33
CA ASN A 259 22.57 9.79 -0.03
C ASN A 259 23.27 8.99 1.09
N SER A 260 22.84 9.18 2.34
CA SER A 260 23.38 8.47 3.52
C SER A 260 23.18 6.96 3.50
N GLN A 261 22.32 6.46 2.61
CA GLN A 261 22.03 5.04 2.38
C GLN A 261 22.80 4.48 1.18
N ASP A 262 23.81 5.21 0.70
CA ASP A 262 24.63 4.83 -0.46
C ASP A 262 23.84 4.77 -1.79
N GLN A 263 22.61 5.30 -1.82
CA GLN A 263 21.74 5.32 -2.99
C GLN A 263 22.08 6.49 -3.90
N THR A 264 22.12 6.23 -5.21
CA THR A 264 22.01 7.24 -6.26
C THR A 264 20.54 7.52 -6.59
N ILE A 265 20.26 8.56 -7.37
CA ILE A 265 18.90 8.86 -7.84
C ILE A 265 18.30 7.77 -8.75
N LEU A 266 19.12 6.86 -9.32
CA LEU A 266 18.61 5.71 -10.06
C LEU A 266 17.85 4.71 -9.18
N HIS A 267 18.17 4.59 -7.90
CA HIS A 267 17.48 3.66 -6.99
C HIS A 267 15.97 3.99 -6.88
N PRO A 268 15.57 5.22 -6.49
CA PRO A 268 14.16 5.59 -6.47
C PRO A 268 13.53 5.68 -7.88
N LEU A 269 14.28 6.09 -8.93
CA LEU A 269 13.76 6.09 -10.29
C LEU A 269 13.40 4.67 -10.77
N ALA A 270 14.30 3.71 -10.57
CA ALA A 270 14.11 2.32 -10.95
C ALA A 270 12.95 1.66 -10.20
N ALA A 271 12.61 2.13 -9.00
CA ALA A 271 11.47 1.64 -8.24
C ALA A 271 10.11 2.19 -8.70
N ARG A 272 10.07 3.39 -9.30
CA ARG A 272 8.81 4.18 -9.43
C ARG A 272 8.55 4.81 -10.79
N SER A 273 9.57 4.92 -11.65
CA SER A 273 9.48 5.62 -12.93
C SER A 273 9.59 4.64 -14.09
N ASN A 274 8.70 4.78 -15.09
CA ASN A 274 8.77 4.06 -16.36
C ASN A 274 9.59 4.79 -17.44
N GLN A 275 10.31 5.85 -17.06
CA GLN A 275 11.02 6.70 -18.01
C GLN A 275 12.41 6.16 -18.35
N VAL A 276 12.43 5.22 -19.29
CA VAL A 276 13.67 4.63 -19.82
C VAL A 276 14.62 5.70 -20.35
N ASP A 277 14.13 6.69 -21.10
CA ASP A 277 14.97 7.76 -21.65
C ASP A 277 15.72 8.56 -20.58
N LEU A 278 15.07 8.79 -19.42
CA LEU A 278 15.71 9.45 -18.29
C LEU A 278 16.80 8.57 -17.65
N ILE A 279 16.52 7.28 -17.48
CA ILE A 279 17.48 6.32 -16.94
C ILE A 279 18.71 6.23 -17.87
N THR A 280 18.49 6.01 -19.16
CA THR A 280 19.53 5.95 -20.20
C THR A 280 20.37 7.23 -20.18
N TRP A 281 19.73 8.40 -20.19
CA TRP A 281 20.43 9.67 -20.18
C TRP A 281 21.28 9.88 -18.91
N LEU A 282 20.80 9.45 -17.74
CA LEU A 282 21.58 9.53 -16.50
C LEU A 282 22.79 8.59 -16.54
N VAL A 283 22.64 7.38 -17.07
CA VAL A 283 23.76 6.44 -17.24
C VAL A 283 24.80 7.01 -18.22
N GLU A 284 24.37 7.60 -19.33
CA GLU A 284 25.25 8.32 -20.27
C GLU A 284 25.98 9.51 -19.62
N LYS A 285 25.42 10.10 -18.56
CA LYS A 285 26.05 11.15 -17.74
C LYS A 285 27.00 10.61 -16.67
N GLY A 286 27.29 9.30 -16.69
CA GLY A 286 28.25 8.65 -15.81
C GLY A 286 27.63 8.05 -14.54
N LEU A 287 26.31 8.00 -14.45
CA LEU A 287 25.65 7.44 -13.28
C LEU A 287 25.61 5.91 -13.38
N GLU A 288 26.34 5.25 -12.49
CA GLU A 288 26.53 3.80 -12.54
C GLU A 288 25.27 3.02 -12.10
N PRO A 289 24.60 2.26 -13.00
CA PRO A 289 23.37 1.51 -12.68
C PRO A 289 23.60 0.27 -11.82
N GLN A 290 24.86 -0.10 -11.55
CA GLN A 290 25.27 -1.25 -10.76
C GLN A 290 25.59 -0.95 -9.30
N LEU A 291 25.62 0.33 -8.92
CA LEU A 291 25.97 0.71 -7.55
C LEU A 291 24.97 0.12 -6.57
N LYS A 292 25.50 -0.43 -5.49
CA LYS A 292 24.73 -1.00 -4.40
C LYS A 292 24.51 0.03 -3.31
N ASP A 293 23.32 0.00 -2.73
CA ASP A 293 23.00 0.69 -1.49
C ASP A 293 23.54 -0.06 -0.25
N GLN A 294 23.28 0.48 0.95
CA GLN A 294 23.70 -0.16 2.20
C GLN A 294 23.12 -1.58 2.40
N ASN A 295 21.97 -1.88 1.81
CA ASN A 295 21.33 -3.19 1.83
C ASN A 295 21.84 -4.11 0.70
N LYS A 296 22.90 -3.72 -0.01
CA LYS A 296 23.49 -4.43 -1.14
C LYS A 296 22.56 -4.55 -2.35
N HIS A 297 21.51 -3.74 -2.43
CA HIS A 297 20.58 -3.71 -3.55
C HIS A 297 21.01 -2.70 -4.62
N THR A 298 20.89 -3.09 -5.89
CA THR A 298 21.12 -2.23 -7.05
C THR A 298 19.81 -1.58 -7.52
N PRO A 299 19.85 -0.53 -8.36
CA PRO A 299 18.67 -0.03 -9.06
C PRO A 299 17.86 -1.14 -9.76
N LEU A 300 18.53 -2.11 -10.40
CA LEU A 300 17.87 -3.25 -11.05
C LEU A 300 17.06 -4.10 -10.06
N TRP A 301 17.53 -4.27 -8.82
CA TRP A 301 16.78 -4.97 -7.77
C TRP A 301 15.47 -4.26 -7.44
N TYR A 302 15.49 -2.94 -7.33
CA TYR A 302 14.28 -2.15 -7.12
C TYR A 302 13.31 -2.20 -8.30
N ALA A 303 13.83 -2.22 -9.53
CA ALA A 303 13.01 -2.41 -10.73
C ALA A 303 12.36 -3.80 -10.78
N ALA A 304 13.13 -4.86 -10.49
CA ALA A 304 12.63 -6.23 -10.42
C ALA A 304 11.53 -6.37 -9.35
N LYS A 305 11.62 -5.64 -8.23
CA LYS A 305 10.62 -5.64 -7.17
C LYS A 305 9.32 -4.91 -7.50
N HIS A 306 9.40 -3.75 -8.17
CA HIS A 306 8.28 -2.80 -8.20
C HIS A 306 7.88 -2.27 -9.58
N ASN A 307 8.68 -2.47 -10.62
CA ASN A 307 8.56 -1.72 -11.87
C ASN A 307 8.26 -2.61 -13.10
N SER A 308 8.03 -1.97 -14.25
CA SER A 308 7.64 -2.62 -15.50
C SER A 308 8.79 -3.26 -16.27
N ALA A 309 8.43 -4.12 -17.23
CA ALA A 309 9.38 -4.89 -18.04
C ALA A 309 10.37 -4.01 -18.80
N ASN A 310 9.94 -2.83 -19.26
CA ASN A 310 10.81 -1.92 -20.02
C ASN A 310 12.00 -1.43 -19.17
N VAL A 311 11.76 -1.02 -17.93
CA VAL A 311 12.82 -0.53 -17.04
C VAL A 311 13.74 -1.67 -16.62
N VAL A 312 13.17 -2.84 -16.31
CA VAL A 312 13.96 -4.03 -16.00
C VAL A 312 14.85 -4.39 -17.19
N LYS A 313 14.30 -4.47 -18.40
CA LYS A 313 15.05 -4.76 -19.63
C LYS A 313 16.18 -3.77 -19.87
N THR A 314 15.92 -2.47 -19.76
CA THR A 314 16.95 -1.43 -19.88
C THR A 314 18.06 -1.61 -18.87
N LEU A 315 17.72 -1.82 -17.59
CA LEU A 315 18.75 -1.99 -16.55
C LEU A 315 19.51 -3.32 -16.69
N LEU A 316 18.88 -4.39 -17.18
CA LEU A 316 19.57 -5.66 -17.51
C LEU A 316 20.66 -5.44 -18.57
N GLN A 317 20.38 -4.65 -19.62
CA GLN A 317 21.35 -4.35 -20.69
C GLN A 317 22.64 -3.71 -20.15
N TYR A 318 22.55 -2.91 -19.09
CA TYR A 318 23.74 -2.30 -18.46
C TYR A 318 24.46 -3.22 -17.47
N ASN A 319 23.85 -4.35 -17.08
CA ASN A 319 24.42 -5.29 -16.13
C ASN A 319 24.95 -6.58 -16.78
N SER A 320 24.56 -6.90 -18.03
CA SER A 320 24.85 -8.17 -18.70
C SER A 320 26.35 -8.47 -18.89
N ASN A 321 27.21 -7.46 -18.88
CA ASN A 321 28.65 -7.61 -19.11
C ASN A 321 29.45 -7.78 -17.80
N GLN A 322 28.79 -7.92 -16.66
CA GLN A 322 29.48 -8.04 -15.37
C GLN A 322 29.93 -9.47 -15.08
N GLU A 323 31.10 -9.60 -14.45
CA GLU A 323 31.52 -10.85 -13.83
C GLU A 323 30.49 -11.32 -12.79
N ASN A 324 30.27 -12.64 -12.75
CA ASN A 324 29.32 -13.31 -11.87
C ASN A 324 27.89 -12.73 -11.98
N TYR A 325 27.47 -12.35 -13.19
CA TYR A 325 26.12 -11.84 -13.46
C TYR A 325 25.04 -12.84 -13.01
N ASN A 326 25.26 -14.14 -13.20
CA ASN A 326 24.33 -15.18 -12.78
C ASN A 326 24.09 -15.22 -11.27
N ASP A 327 25.14 -15.05 -10.45
CA ASP A 327 25.01 -14.99 -8.98
C ASP A 327 24.17 -13.78 -8.53
N LYS A 328 24.08 -12.74 -9.38
CA LYS A 328 23.28 -11.53 -9.13
C LYS A 328 21.83 -11.68 -9.60
N LEU A 329 21.50 -12.68 -10.43
CA LEU A 329 20.13 -12.90 -10.93
C LEU A 329 19.22 -13.57 -9.90
N GLN A 330 19.75 -14.45 -9.06
CA GLN A 330 18.95 -15.17 -8.07
C GLN A 330 18.20 -14.22 -7.11
N PRO A 331 18.84 -13.19 -6.51
CA PRO A 331 18.13 -12.20 -5.71
C PRO A 331 17.08 -11.40 -6.49
N LEU A 332 17.28 -11.18 -7.80
CA LEU A 332 16.30 -10.50 -8.66
C LEU A 332 15.08 -11.38 -8.92
N LEU A 333 15.31 -12.67 -9.18
CA LEU A 333 14.24 -13.65 -9.38
C LEU A 333 13.42 -13.83 -8.10
N GLU A 334 14.06 -13.92 -6.94
CA GLU A 334 13.39 -13.99 -5.63
C GLU A 334 12.48 -12.79 -5.40
N VAL A 335 13.00 -11.57 -5.56
CA VAL A 335 12.23 -10.36 -5.28
C VAL A 335 11.11 -10.14 -6.30
N ALA A 336 11.34 -10.45 -7.59
CA ALA A 336 10.30 -10.38 -8.62
C ALA A 336 9.21 -11.43 -8.40
N THR A 337 9.59 -12.64 -7.96
CA THR A 337 8.66 -13.73 -7.64
C THR A 337 7.71 -13.31 -6.53
N ARG A 338 8.22 -12.71 -5.45
CA ARG A 338 7.34 -12.26 -4.35
C ARG A 338 6.46 -11.08 -4.76
N TYR A 339 7.05 -10.03 -5.32
CA TYR A 339 6.42 -8.71 -5.35
C TYR A 339 5.93 -8.25 -6.74
N ASN A 340 6.41 -8.81 -7.84
CA ASN A 340 6.15 -8.27 -9.19
C ASN A 340 5.33 -9.22 -10.08
N SER A 341 5.16 -8.95 -11.37
CA SER A 341 4.34 -9.78 -12.28
C SER A 341 5.07 -11.03 -12.77
N ALA A 342 4.30 -12.02 -13.24
CA ALA A 342 4.86 -13.18 -13.95
C ALA A 342 5.64 -12.78 -15.21
N GLU A 343 5.32 -11.65 -15.83
CA GLU A 343 6.07 -11.09 -16.96
C GLU A 343 7.51 -10.73 -16.57
N ILE A 344 7.73 -10.12 -15.40
CA ILE A 344 9.08 -9.78 -14.92
C ILE A 344 9.86 -11.05 -14.58
N VAL A 345 9.21 -12.01 -13.94
CA VAL A 345 9.80 -13.33 -13.67
C VAL A 345 10.25 -13.97 -14.98
N LYS A 346 9.37 -14.00 -15.99
CA LYS A 346 9.70 -14.52 -17.33
C LYS A 346 10.85 -13.75 -17.98
N LEU A 347 10.83 -12.41 -17.95
CA LEU A 347 11.90 -11.59 -18.52
C LEU A 347 13.26 -11.90 -17.90
N LEU A 348 13.31 -12.09 -16.57
CA LEU A 348 14.54 -12.50 -15.88
C LEU A 348 14.94 -13.91 -16.30
N LEU A 349 13.98 -14.83 -16.45
CA LEU A 349 14.19 -16.20 -16.93
C LEU A 349 14.62 -16.31 -18.41
N ASP A 350 14.27 -15.33 -19.24
CA ASP A 350 14.59 -15.29 -20.67
C ASP A 350 15.90 -14.54 -20.96
N SER A 351 16.46 -13.82 -19.98
CA SER A 351 17.73 -13.10 -20.18
C SER A 351 18.86 -14.11 -20.42
N GLU A 352 19.54 -13.98 -21.56
CA GLU A 352 20.41 -14.96 -22.27
C GLU A 352 21.54 -15.64 -21.44
N SER A 353 21.67 -15.34 -20.15
CA SER A 353 22.64 -15.98 -19.26
C SER A 353 22.09 -17.21 -18.51
N LEU A 354 20.84 -17.59 -18.80
CA LEU A 354 20.19 -18.78 -18.26
C LEU A 354 20.40 -19.98 -19.18
N GLU A 355 21.61 -20.52 -19.12
CA GLU A 355 21.71 -21.97 -19.11
C GLU A 355 20.91 -22.44 -17.89
N SER A 356 19.64 -22.81 -18.09
CA SER A 356 18.75 -23.36 -17.05
C SER A 356 19.38 -24.52 -16.26
N GLU A 357 20.46 -25.10 -16.79
CA GLU A 357 21.27 -26.16 -16.20
C GLU A 357 22.24 -25.68 -15.10
N LYS A 358 22.49 -24.37 -14.94
CA LYS A 358 23.44 -23.82 -13.93
C LYS A 358 22.79 -23.13 -12.75
N MET A 359 21.49 -22.82 -12.80
CA MET A 359 20.80 -22.29 -11.63
C MET A 359 20.48 -23.47 -10.72
N GLY A 360 21.39 -23.76 -9.78
CA GLY A 360 21.15 -24.72 -8.71
C GLY A 360 19.86 -24.41 -7.96
N THR A 361 19.38 -25.36 -7.16
CA THR A 361 18.13 -25.18 -6.41
C THR A 361 18.20 -23.92 -5.55
N ASN A 362 17.16 -23.09 -5.61
CA ASN A 362 17.03 -21.91 -4.78
C ASN A 362 16.05 -22.19 -3.63
N PRO A 363 16.53 -22.41 -2.40
CA PRO A 363 15.66 -22.75 -1.27
C PRO A 363 14.71 -21.62 -0.90
N ARG A 364 15.01 -20.37 -1.26
CA ARG A 364 14.17 -19.20 -0.96
C ARG A 364 13.07 -18.99 -1.98
N LEU A 365 13.22 -19.50 -3.20
CA LEU A 365 12.30 -19.22 -4.31
C LEU A 365 10.89 -19.77 -4.05
N GLY A 366 10.78 -20.98 -3.49
CA GLY A 366 9.50 -21.57 -3.07
C GLY A 366 8.78 -20.68 -2.06
N HIS A 367 9.50 -20.24 -1.02
CA HIS A 367 8.96 -19.35 0.00
C HIS A 367 8.49 -18.01 -0.58
N GLN A 368 9.28 -17.40 -1.48
CA GLN A 368 8.87 -16.16 -2.16
C GLN A 368 7.62 -16.34 -3.02
N LEU A 369 7.47 -17.50 -3.68
CA LEU A 369 6.28 -17.80 -4.47
C LEU A 369 5.04 -17.98 -3.60
N PHE A 370 5.15 -18.74 -2.51
CA PHE A 370 4.04 -19.02 -1.59
C PHE A 370 3.57 -17.77 -0.83
N GLN A 371 4.46 -16.78 -0.67
CA GLN A 371 4.15 -15.47 -0.11
C GLN A 371 3.79 -14.42 -1.18
N SER A 372 3.65 -14.83 -2.45
CA SER A 372 3.29 -13.91 -3.54
C SER A 372 1.78 -13.68 -3.61
N ASN A 373 1.39 -12.42 -3.80
CA ASN A 373 -0.01 -12.00 -3.94
C ASN A 373 -0.41 -11.62 -5.37
N LYS A 374 0.45 -11.88 -6.37
CA LYS A 374 0.26 -11.46 -7.76
C LYS A 374 0.66 -12.55 -8.74
N ASP A 375 -0.19 -12.81 -9.74
CA ASP A 375 0.04 -13.75 -10.84
C ASP A 375 0.50 -15.15 -10.41
N LEU A 376 0.04 -15.61 -9.23
CA LEU A 376 0.59 -16.78 -8.54
C LEU A 376 0.69 -18.04 -9.43
N LYS A 377 -0.41 -18.40 -10.10
CA LYS A 377 -0.45 -19.59 -10.97
C LYS A 377 0.52 -19.47 -12.14
N ALA A 378 0.58 -18.30 -12.79
CA ALA A 378 1.48 -18.08 -13.91
C ALA A 378 2.94 -18.14 -13.47
N LYS A 379 3.28 -17.59 -12.29
CA LYS A 379 4.62 -17.71 -11.71
C LYS A 379 4.96 -19.15 -11.34
N TYR A 380 4.02 -19.90 -10.77
CA TYR A 380 4.23 -21.32 -10.47
C TYR A 380 4.59 -22.09 -11.74
N GLU A 381 3.87 -21.91 -12.84
CA GLU A 381 4.18 -22.59 -14.11
C GLU A 381 5.59 -22.28 -14.63
N LEU A 382 6.05 -21.03 -14.45
CA LEU A 382 7.41 -20.61 -14.83
C LEU A 382 8.50 -21.18 -13.92
N LEU A 383 8.20 -21.39 -12.63
CA LEU A 383 9.21 -21.65 -11.60
C LEU A 383 9.20 -23.07 -11.04
N LYS A 384 8.18 -23.89 -11.34
CA LYS A 384 7.96 -25.21 -10.70
C LYS A 384 9.15 -26.17 -10.77
N SER A 385 10.01 -26.07 -11.79
CA SER A 385 11.23 -26.88 -11.94
C SER A 385 12.44 -26.34 -11.18
N LEU A 386 12.38 -25.09 -10.69
CA LEU A 386 13.45 -24.39 -9.99
C LEU A 386 13.25 -24.33 -8.47
N ILE A 387 12.07 -24.73 -7.99
CA ILE A 387 11.69 -24.68 -6.58
C ILE A 387 12.21 -25.90 -5.84
N GLU A 388 12.89 -25.64 -4.72
CA GLU A 388 13.17 -26.65 -3.71
C GLU A 388 12.02 -26.68 -2.70
N TYR A 389 11.25 -27.77 -2.71
CA TYR A 389 10.01 -27.86 -1.93
C TYR A 389 10.22 -28.25 -0.47
N ASP A 390 11.24 -29.06 -0.18
CA ASP A 390 11.57 -29.51 1.18
C ASP A 390 12.52 -28.52 1.86
N THR A 391 12.02 -27.32 2.10
CA THR A 391 12.79 -26.22 2.69
C THR A 391 12.00 -25.53 3.80
N ILE A 392 12.73 -24.84 4.68
CA ILE A 392 12.17 -24.02 5.75
C ILE A 392 12.70 -22.60 5.71
N ASP A 393 11.88 -21.64 6.12
CA ASP A 393 12.29 -20.25 6.27
C ASP A 393 12.96 -19.97 7.62
N GLU A 394 13.23 -18.69 7.87
CA GLU A 394 13.85 -18.20 9.10
C GLU A 394 12.96 -18.44 10.34
N ASP A 395 11.67 -18.68 10.18
CA ASP A 395 10.71 -18.98 11.26
C ASP A 395 10.45 -20.50 11.38
N GLY A 396 11.15 -21.32 10.59
CA GLY A 396 10.99 -22.77 10.55
C GLY A 396 9.73 -23.22 9.81
N ASN A 397 9.05 -22.32 9.09
CA ASN A 397 7.86 -22.64 8.32
C ASN A 397 8.26 -23.41 7.06
N THR A 398 7.63 -24.56 6.86
CA THR A 398 7.64 -25.25 5.55
C THR A 398 6.70 -24.55 4.57
N LEU A 399 6.77 -24.90 3.28
CA LEU A 399 5.80 -24.40 2.29
C LEU A 399 4.33 -24.73 2.63
N PHE A 400 4.08 -25.79 3.41
CA PHE A 400 2.73 -26.07 3.92
C PHE A 400 2.24 -25.03 4.93
N HIS A 401 3.11 -24.55 5.84
CA HIS A 401 2.75 -23.48 6.77
C HIS A 401 2.38 -22.22 6.01
N LEU A 402 3.21 -21.84 5.03
CA LEU A 402 2.97 -20.66 4.18
C LEU A 402 1.68 -20.79 3.37
N ALA A 403 1.38 -21.98 2.83
CA ALA A 403 0.13 -22.22 2.10
C ALA A 403 -1.12 -22.06 2.98
N VAL A 404 -1.03 -22.53 4.23
CA VAL A 404 -2.09 -22.37 5.23
C VAL A 404 -2.23 -20.91 5.64
N GLU A 405 -1.13 -20.21 5.91
CA GLU A 405 -1.15 -18.79 6.25
C GLU A 405 -1.77 -17.93 5.14
N ALA A 406 -1.41 -18.22 3.88
CA ALA A 406 -1.97 -17.58 2.69
C ALA A 406 -3.47 -17.92 2.47
N LYS A 407 -3.99 -18.94 3.14
CA LYS A 407 -5.35 -19.49 2.99
C LYS A 407 -5.68 -19.85 1.54
N ASP A 408 -4.69 -20.33 0.78
CA ASP A 408 -4.82 -20.62 -0.64
C ASP A 408 -4.77 -22.13 -0.93
N SER A 409 -5.92 -22.69 -1.29
CA SER A 409 -6.07 -24.12 -1.65
C SER A 409 -5.14 -24.56 -2.80
N PHE A 410 -4.80 -23.67 -3.73
CA PHE A 410 -3.85 -23.98 -4.81
C PHE A 410 -2.47 -24.26 -4.22
N LEU A 411 -1.98 -23.42 -3.30
CA LEU A 411 -0.70 -23.61 -2.63
C LEU A 411 -0.68 -24.87 -1.76
N VAL A 412 -1.76 -25.15 -1.05
CA VAL A 412 -1.90 -26.38 -0.24
C VAL A 412 -1.78 -27.62 -1.13
N ASN A 413 -2.41 -27.60 -2.30
CA ASN A 413 -2.32 -28.69 -3.27
C ASN A 413 -0.91 -28.83 -3.84
N ILE A 414 -0.22 -27.72 -4.16
CA ILE A 414 1.17 -27.77 -4.63
C ILE A 414 2.09 -28.37 -3.56
N ALA A 415 1.99 -27.92 -2.30
CA ALA A 415 2.79 -28.46 -1.21
C ALA A 415 2.56 -29.98 -1.02
N HIS A 416 1.31 -30.44 -1.13
CA HIS A 416 0.98 -31.85 -1.07
C HIS A 416 1.57 -32.65 -2.26
N GLN A 417 1.38 -32.15 -3.48
CA GLN A 417 1.85 -32.81 -4.71
C GLN A 417 3.37 -33.03 -4.72
N HIS A 418 4.13 -32.09 -4.15
CA HIS A 418 5.59 -32.18 -4.07
C HIS A 418 6.12 -32.77 -2.75
N GLY A 419 5.24 -33.34 -1.93
CA GLY A 419 5.65 -34.09 -0.73
C GLY A 419 6.27 -33.25 0.38
N VAL A 420 5.91 -31.97 0.49
CA VAL A 420 6.41 -31.09 1.57
C VAL A 420 6.04 -31.69 2.95
N PRO A 421 6.91 -31.61 3.97
CA PRO A 421 6.60 -32.15 5.29
C PRO A 421 5.36 -31.50 5.94
N LEU A 422 4.22 -32.20 5.92
CA LEU A 422 2.93 -31.71 6.44
C LEU A 422 2.85 -31.69 7.97
N ASN A 423 3.65 -32.50 8.66
CA ASN A 423 3.58 -32.66 10.12
C ASN A 423 4.78 -32.05 10.85
N GLN A 424 5.63 -31.29 10.14
CA GLN A 424 6.74 -30.58 10.76
C GLN A 424 6.22 -29.42 11.60
N LYS A 425 6.84 -29.19 12.75
CA LYS A 425 6.58 -28.01 13.58
C LYS A 425 7.50 -26.87 13.17
N ASN A 426 6.97 -25.65 13.11
CA ASN A 426 7.77 -24.43 12.97
C ASN A 426 8.44 -24.04 14.31
N LYS A 427 9.12 -22.88 14.38
CA LYS A 427 9.78 -22.41 15.60
C LYS A 427 8.81 -22.06 16.75
N GLU A 428 7.53 -21.87 16.45
CA GLU A 428 6.46 -21.69 17.45
C GLU A 428 5.90 -23.03 17.95
N GLY A 429 6.43 -24.16 17.47
CA GLY A 429 5.97 -25.49 17.88
C GLY A 429 4.64 -25.91 17.23
N LEU A 430 4.17 -25.18 16.21
CA LEU A 430 2.91 -25.42 15.53
C LEU A 430 3.12 -26.22 14.24
N THR A 431 2.24 -27.18 13.97
CA THR A 431 2.12 -27.82 12.65
C THR A 431 1.21 -27.01 11.73
N PRO A 432 1.25 -27.23 10.39
CA PRO A 432 0.31 -26.63 9.44
C PRO A 432 -1.16 -26.89 9.81
N LEU A 433 -1.48 -28.06 10.37
CA LEU A 433 -2.84 -28.37 10.81
C LEU A 433 -3.27 -27.54 12.02
N GLN A 434 -2.38 -27.37 13.02
CA GLN A 434 -2.66 -26.50 14.17
C GLN A 434 -2.88 -25.05 13.71
N LEU A 435 -2.03 -24.55 12.82
CA LEU A 435 -2.17 -23.22 12.23
C LEU A 435 -3.49 -23.06 11.47
N ALA A 436 -3.90 -24.07 10.69
CA ALA A 436 -5.16 -24.06 9.95
C ALA A 436 -6.38 -23.99 10.90
N VAL A 437 -6.36 -24.78 11.97
CA VAL A 437 -7.42 -24.77 12.99
C VAL A 437 -7.56 -23.41 13.66
N MET A 438 -6.45 -22.71 13.90
CA MET A 438 -6.45 -21.40 14.56
C MET A 438 -6.85 -20.24 13.64
N THR A 439 -6.70 -20.39 12.31
CA THR A 439 -6.77 -19.24 11.38
C THR A 439 -7.88 -19.33 10.33
N PHE A 440 -8.38 -20.52 10.02
CA PHE A 440 -9.43 -20.69 9.02
C PHE A 440 -10.82 -20.39 9.57
N LYS A 441 -11.69 -19.92 8.66
CA LYS A 441 -13.10 -19.60 8.93
C LYS A 441 -14.06 -20.75 8.60
N SER A 442 -13.52 -21.86 8.06
CA SER A 442 -14.30 -23.05 7.75
C SER A 442 -13.50 -24.32 7.96
N THR A 443 -14.21 -25.42 8.16
CA THR A 443 -13.64 -26.74 8.47
C THR A 443 -13.16 -27.51 7.24
N ASP A 444 -13.54 -27.13 6.03
CA ASP A 444 -13.22 -27.91 4.83
C ASP A 444 -11.71 -27.97 4.52
N PRO A 445 -10.96 -26.85 4.56
CA PRO A 445 -9.51 -26.94 4.40
C PRO A 445 -8.81 -27.72 5.52
N ILE A 446 -9.38 -27.72 6.74
CA ILE A 446 -8.87 -28.53 7.86
C ILE A 446 -9.05 -30.02 7.57
N LYS A 447 -10.24 -30.43 7.12
CA LYS A 447 -10.52 -31.80 6.70
C LYS A 447 -9.61 -32.23 5.54
N GLN A 448 -9.33 -31.32 4.61
CA GLN A 448 -8.41 -31.57 3.50
C GLN A 448 -7.00 -31.89 3.99
N LEU A 449 -6.46 -31.12 4.95
CA LEU A 449 -5.14 -31.41 5.52
C LEU A 449 -5.12 -32.78 6.23
N ILE A 450 -6.18 -33.14 6.94
CA ILE A 450 -6.32 -34.47 7.57
C ILE A 450 -6.33 -35.57 6.49
N GLN A 451 -7.07 -35.38 5.39
CA GLN A 451 -7.06 -36.30 4.25
C GLN A 451 -5.68 -36.45 3.61
N TYR A 452 -4.87 -35.39 3.61
CA TYR A 452 -3.46 -35.42 3.18
C TYR A 452 -2.50 -36.06 4.18
N GLY A 453 -3.00 -36.55 5.32
CA GLY A 453 -2.21 -37.26 6.33
C GLY A 453 -1.67 -36.38 7.45
N ALA A 454 -2.31 -35.22 7.70
CA ALA A 454 -1.99 -34.44 8.89
C ALA A 454 -2.38 -35.20 10.17
N LYS A 455 -1.45 -35.23 11.13
CA LYS A 455 -1.62 -35.90 12.41
C LYS A 455 -2.60 -35.13 13.30
N THR A 456 -3.65 -35.80 13.77
CA THR A 456 -4.70 -35.19 14.59
C THR A 456 -4.46 -35.32 16.11
N ASP A 457 -3.46 -36.11 16.51
CA ASP A 457 -3.05 -36.33 17.89
C ASP A 457 -2.00 -35.30 18.38
N VAL A 458 -1.77 -34.24 17.61
CA VAL A 458 -0.81 -33.18 17.93
C VAL A 458 -1.33 -32.27 19.04
N LYS A 459 -0.40 -31.84 19.90
CA LYS A 459 -0.65 -30.87 20.98
C LYS A 459 0.30 -29.68 20.91
N THR A 460 -0.17 -28.54 21.41
CA THR A 460 0.69 -27.37 21.67
C THR A 460 1.64 -27.65 22.84
N ASP A 461 2.62 -26.78 23.06
CA ASP A 461 3.53 -26.90 24.20
C ASP A 461 2.80 -26.70 25.54
N PHE A 462 1.61 -26.08 25.53
CA PHE A 462 0.70 -25.97 26.67
C PHE A 462 -0.26 -27.17 26.80
N GLY A 463 -0.14 -28.17 25.93
CA GLY A 463 -0.93 -29.41 25.96
C GLY A 463 -2.32 -29.29 25.33
N GLU A 464 -2.63 -28.20 24.63
CA GLU A 464 -3.92 -28.00 23.97
C GLU A 464 -4.04 -28.91 22.74
N SER A 465 -5.17 -29.60 22.62
CA SER A 465 -5.52 -30.40 21.46
C SER A 465 -6.02 -29.54 20.30
N LEU A 466 -6.16 -30.14 19.11
CA LEU A 466 -6.82 -29.47 17.98
C LEU A 466 -8.26 -29.06 18.29
N TYR A 467 -8.98 -29.82 19.13
CA TYR A 467 -10.34 -29.46 19.54
C TYR A 467 -10.34 -28.22 20.44
N ASP A 468 -9.40 -28.13 21.39
CA ASP A 468 -9.27 -26.96 22.27
C ASP A 468 -8.96 -25.69 21.47
N LEU A 469 -8.03 -25.78 20.51
CA LEU A 469 -7.71 -24.68 19.59
C LEU A 469 -8.92 -24.27 18.74
N ALA A 470 -9.68 -25.24 18.23
CA ALA A 470 -10.87 -24.97 17.43
C ALA A 470 -11.99 -24.29 18.23
N GLN A 471 -12.13 -24.62 19.53
CA GLN A 471 -13.10 -23.96 20.41
C GLN A 471 -12.76 -22.49 20.69
N GLN A 472 -11.47 -22.13 20.64
CA GLN A 472 -11.00 -20.75 20.81
C GLN A 472 -11.09 -19.94 19.51
N ASN A 473 -11.23 -20.60 18.36
CA ASN A 473 -11.41 -19.93 17.08
C ASN A 473 -12.88 -19.55 16.87
N GLU A 474 -13.22 -18.30 17.19
CA GLU A 474 -14.58 -17.75 17.08
C GLU A 474 -15.18 -17.84 15.67
N GLU A 475 -14.34 -17.95 14.64
CA GLU A 475 -14.77 -18.03 13.24
C GLU A 475 -15.28 -19.43 12.86
N LEU A 476 -14.91 -20.49 13.60
CA LEU A 476 -15.38 -21.87 13.36
C LEU A 476 -16.69 -22.20 14.07
N THR A 477 -17.28 -21.26 14.80
CA THR A 477 -18.47 -21.48 15.64
C THR A 477 -19.72 -21.95 14.88
N ASN A 478 -19.81 -21.66 13.57
CA ASN A 478 -20.90 -22.11 12.70
C ASN A 478 -20.66 -23.49 12.09
N ASP A 479 -19.46 -24.05 12.23
CA ASP A 479 -19.08 -25.34 11.66
C ASP A 479 -18.95 -26.43 12.74
N SER A 480 -19.28 -27.68 12.37
CA SER A 480 -19.08 -28.81 13.27
C SER A 480 -17.60 -29.13 13.42
N ILE A 481 -17.00 -28.77 14.55
CA ILE A 481 -15.61 -29.09 14.93
C ILE A 481 -15.47 -30.46 15.64
N ASN A 482 -16.56 -31.21 15.79
CA ASN A 482 -16.56 -32.47 16.55
C ASN A 482 -15.63 -33.56 15.96
N PHE A 483 -15.29 -33.48 14.68
CA PHE A 483 -14.36 -34.42 14.05
C PHE A 483 -12.90 -34.24 14.52
N LEU A 484 -12.60 -33.14 15.22
CA LEU A 484 -11.29 -32.89 15.84
C LEU A 484 -11.17 -33.46 17.25
N LYS A 485 -12.23 -34.08 17.79
CA LYS A 485 -12.17 -34.82 19.05
C LYS A 485 -11.37 -36.11 18.82
N SER A 486 -10.09 -36.09 19.21
CA SER A 486 -9.22 -37.27 19.24
C SER A 486 -9.31 -38.00 20.58
#